data_AF-A0A8H6MTT0-F1
#
_entry.id   AF-A0A8H6MTT0-F1
#
_cell.length_a   1.000
_cell.length_b   1.000
_cell.length_c   1.000
_cell.angle_alpha   90.00
_cell.angle_beta   90.00
_cell.angle_gamma   90.00
#
_symmetry.space_group_name_H-M   'P 1'
#
loop_
_entity.id
_entity.type
_entity.pdbx_description
1 polymer ?
#
loop_
_entity_poly.entity_id
_entity_poly.type
_entity_poly.pdbx_seq_one_letter_code
_entity_poly.pdbx_strand_id
1 'polypeptide(L)'
;MDDWQESAFNTRHLHSRVGRSSGRSGRRAAFQVKRTFGRYSVKCPRALRLIWKASCADNKPALEIFCLSDDGRGLLGSLSLPGVLNANVVLAGSAKVLGDLVTQLEEPSSSKDDEDDDNSSKTMSDDDQDVDEEDEPSQREDEKERQRFQNFEKNSFRSPKFWFMWKGEVLSGPASTQESTAAPTSQSGMGYLVFSGNDCRSFRGTISCEALGWKDVSISGWKQATMNERDVVFEWN
;
A
#
# COMPACT_ATOMS: atom_id res chain seq x y z
N MET A 1 -45.61 -41.27 -2.62
CA MET A 1 -44.96 -41.06 -1.32
C MET A 1 -43.48 -40.88 -1.64
N ASP A 2 -42.94 -39.74 -1.23
CA ASP A 2 -41.87 -39.00 -1.88
C ASP A 2 -40.44 -39.40 -1.44
N ASP A 3 -39.78 -40.21 -2.24
CA ASP A 3 -38.36 -40.61 -2.09
C ASP A 3 -37.34 -39.49 -2.42
N TRP A 4 -37.76 -38.23 -2.50
CA TRP A 4 -36.84 -37.08 -2.64
C TRP A 4 -36.44 -36.47 -1.30
N GLN A 5 -37.20 -36.72 -0.21
CA GLN A 5 -36.89 -36.19 1.12
C GLN A 5 -35.73 -36.94 1.81
N GLU A 6 -35.59 -38.25 1.62
CA GLU A 6 -34.53 -39.04 2.29
C GLU A 6 -33.13 -38.82 1.67
N SER A 7 -33.05 -38.40 0.39
CA SER A 7 -31.76 -38.07 -0.23
C SER A 7 -31.23 -36.70 0.19
N ALA A 8 -32.06 -35.81 0.73
CA ALA A 8 -31.64 -34.45 1.10
C ALA A 8 -30.90 -34.39 2.46
N PHE A 9 -31.14 -35.35 3.36
CA PHE A 9 -30.57 -35.34 4.70
C PHE A 9 -29.38 -36.28 4.90
N ASN A 10 -29.07 -37.17 3.94
CA ASN A 10 -28.00 -38.16 4.10
C ASN A 10 -26.62 -37.71 3.58
N THR A 11 -26.49 -36.50 3.05
CA THR A 11 -25.21 -35.95 2.59
C THR A 11 -24.58 -35.03 3.64
N ARG A 12 -24.59 -35.45 4.92
CA ARG A 12 -23.75 -34.81 5.94
C ARG A 12 -22.33 -35.34 5.79
N HIS A 13 -21.61 -34.77 4.82
CA HIS A 13 -20.19 -34.98 4.63
C HIS A 13 -19.43 -34.59 5.92
N LEU A 14 -19.06 -35.60 6.70
CA LEU A 14 -18.08 -35.48 7.77
C LEU A 14 -16.68 -35.29 7.16
N HIS A 15 -16.32 -34.04 6.85
CA HIS A 15 -14.94 -33.67 6.56
C HIS A 15 -14.49 -32.49 7.44
N SER A 16 -14.37 -32.75 8.74
CA SER A 16 -13.42 -32.06 9.60
C SER A 16 -12.42 -33.11 10.10
N ARG A 17 -11.52 -33.54 9.21
CA ARG A 17 -10.24 -34.09 9.62
C ARG A 17 -9.17 -33.14 9.11
N VAL A 18 -8.66 -32.34 10.05
CA VAL A 18 -7.37 -31.68 9.96
C VAL A 18 -6.31 -32.76 9.76
N GLY A 19 -6.12 -33.15 8.51
CA GLY A 19 -4.97 -33.93 8.09
C GLY A 19 -3.75 -33.02 8.14
N ARG A 20 -2.96 -33.15 9.22
CA ARG A 20 -1.57 -32.67 9.25
C ARG A 20 -0.76 -33.54 8.28
N SER A 21 -0.91 -33.31 6.98
CA SER A 21 0.04 -33.81 6.00
C SER A 21 1.16 -32.80 5.86
N SER A 22 2.31 -33.11 6.47
CA SER A 22 3.61 -32.51 6.16
C SER A 22 4.05 -32.94 4.75
N GLY A 23 3.27 -32.53 3.75
CA GLY A 23 3.57 -32.70 2.34
C GLY A 23 4.28 -31.44 1.86
N ARG A 24 5.54 -31.63 1.49
CA ARG A 24 6.49 -30.69 0.88
C ARG A 24 6.01 -30.22 -0.50
N SER A 25 4.83 -29.61 -0.54
CA SER A 25 4.29 -28.86 -1.67
C SER A 25 4.53 -27.39 -1.37
N GLY A 26 5.27 -26.70 -2.23
CA GLY A 26 5.70 -25.32 -2.04
C GLY A 26 4.53 -24.41 -1.70
N ARG A 27 4.29 -24.20 -0.40
CA ARG A 27 3.30 -23.27 0.09
C ARG A 27 3.73 -21.92 -0.45
N ARG A 28 2.92 -21.35 -1.37
CA ARG A 28 3.01 -19.92 -1.66
C ARG A 28 2.96 -19.24 -0.30
N ALA A 29 4.09 -18.67 0.11
CA ALA A 29 4.23 -18.06 1.42
C ALA A 29 3.08 -17.06 1.60
N ALA A 30 2.58 -16.94 2.83
CA ALA A 30 1.67 -15.85 3.16
C ALA A 30 2.28 -14.54 2.65
N PHE A 31 1.43 -13.62 2.20
CA PHE A 31 1.92 -12.30 1.82
C PHE A 31 2.60 -11.67 3.03
N GLN A 32 3.78 -11.13 2.79
CA GLN A 32 4.53 -10.38 3.78
C GLN A 32 4.74 -8.99 3.23
N VAL A 33 4.29 -7.97 3.94
CA VAL A 33 4.36 -6.60 3.41
C VAL A 33 5.81 -6.13 3.28
N LYS A 34 6.74 -6.63 4.09
CA LYS A 34 8.20 -6.41 3.90
C LYS A 34 8.69 -6.77 2.48
N ARG A 35 7.98 -7.66 1.76
CA ARG A 35 8.34 -8.05 0.39
C ARG A 35 7.97 -7.00 -0.66
N THR A 36 7.12 -6.02 -0.36
CA THR A 36 6.81 -4.91 -1.28
C THR A 36 7.93 -3.88 -1.32
N PHE A 37 8.80 -3.80 -0.31
CA PHE A 37 9.85 -2.80 -0.27
C PHE A 37 10.92 -3.02 -1.33
N GLY A 38 11.37 -1.92 -1.93
CA GLY A 38 12.42 -1.89 -2.93
C GLY A 38 12.03 -1.15 -4.20
N ARG A 39 12.89 -1.32 -5.22
CA ARG A 39 12.81 -0.58 -6.48
C ARG A 39 12.25 -1.46 -7.58
N TYR A 40 11.27 -0.91 -8.30
CA TYR A 40 10.60 -1.54 -9.42
C TYR A 40 10.89 -0.76 -10.70
N SER A 41 11.20 -1.46 -11.78
CA SER A 41 11.20 -0.86 -13.11
C SER A 41 9.77 -0.75 -13.61
N VAL A 42 9.39 0.42 -14.11
CA VAL A 42 8.02 0.69 -14.54
C VAL A 42 7.95 0.77 -16.07
N LYS A 43 6.89 0.18 -16.63
CA LYS A 43 6.47 0.34 -18.02
C LYS A 43 5.13 1.05 -18.04
N CYS A 44 5.12 2.26 -18.58
CA CYS A 44 3.92 3.03 -18.89
C CYS A 44 3.93 3.38 -20.39
N PRO A 45 3.19 2.65 -21.25
CA PRO A 45 3.21 2.87 -22.70
C PRO A 45 2.84 4.29 -23.11
N ARG A 46 1.96 4.99 -22.36
CA ARG A 46 1.62 6.38 -22.65
C ARG A 46 2.72 7.36 -22.25
N ALA A 47 3.40 7.13 -21.13
CA ALA A 47 4.58 7.92 -20.76
C ALA A 47 5.69 7.78 -21.82
N LEU A 48 5.96 6.57 -22.29
CA LEU A 48 7.00 6.31 -23.30
C LEU A 48 6.78 7.09 -24.60
N ARG A 49 5.52 7.31 -25.01
CA ARG A 49 5.19 8.13 -26.19
C ARG A 49 5.49 9.63 -25.99
N LEU A 50 5.46 10.11 -24.75
CA LEU A 50 5.85 11.48 -24.41
C LEU A 50 7.38 11.60 -24.30
N ILE A 51 8.04 10.59 -23.71
CA ILE A 51 9.51 10.54 -23.55
C ILE A 51 10.25 10.52 -24.89
N TRP A 52 9.73 9.83 -25.91
CA TRP A 52 10.32 9.85 -27.26
C TRP A 52 10.48 11.29 -27.82
N LYS A 53 9.64 12.23 -27.39
CA LYS A 53 9.76 13.64 -27.78
C LYS A 53 10.72 14.43 -26.89
N ALA A 54 10.95 14.00 -25.66
CA ALA A 54 11.80 14.64 -24.67
C ALA A 54 13.16 13.92 -24.60
N SER A 55 14.04 14.23 -25.56
CA SER A 55 15.40 13.71 -25.63
C SER A 55 16.29 14.29 -24.52
N CYS A 56 16.24 13.82 -23.26
CA CYS A 56 17.26 14.23 -22.28
C CYS A 56 17.41 13.50 -20.92
N ALA A 57 16.88 12.29 -20.67
CA ALA A 57 17.04 11.67 -19.34
C ALA A 57 17.58 10.24 -19.39
N ASP A 58 18.78 10.03 -18.85
CA ASP A 58 19.39 8.72 -18.59
C ASP A 58 18.67 7.92 -17.49
N ASN A 59 17.70 8.54 -16.82
CA ASN A 59 16.92 7.91 -15.78
C ASN A 59 15.92 6.93 -16.40
N LYS A 60 15.79 5.74 -15.79
CA LYS A 60 14.80 4.72 -16.18
C LYS A 60 13.54 4.89 -15.34
N PRO A 61 12.32 4.73 -15.91
CA PRO A 61 11.09 4.79 -15.14
C PRO A 61 11.09 3.79 -14.00
N ALA A 62 10.78 4.27 -12.80
CA ALA A 62 10.88 3.48 -11.58
C ALA A 62 9.79 3.84 -10.56
N LEU A 63 9.35 2.84 -9.81
CA LEU A 63 8.53 2.97 -8.62
C LEU A 63 9.37 2.43 -7.47
N GLU A 64 9.47 3.19 -6.39
CA GLU A 64 10.22 2.80 -5.21
C GLU A 64 9.30 2.82 -4.00
N ILE A 65 9.28 1.73 -3.23
CA ILE A 65 8.47 1.62 -2.01
C ILE A 65 9.45 1.54 -0.84
N PHE A 66 9.37 2.53 0.06
CA PHE A 66 10.38 2.80 1.08
C PHE A 66 10.04 2.17 2.43
N CYS A 67 8.83 2.44 2.93
CA CYS A 67 8.41 2.12 4.29
C CYS A 67 6.89 1.95 4.40
N LEU A 68 6.45 1.48 5.56
CA LEU A 68 5.06 1.58 5.97
C LEU A 68 4.77 2.98 6.52
N SER A 69 3.51 3.40 6.46
CA SER A 69 3.02 4.55 7.22
C SER A 69 3.13 4.29 8.73
N ASP A 70 3.16 5.36 9.53
CA ASP A 70 3.31 5.26 10.99
C ASP A 70 2.22 4.41 11.66
N ASP A 71 1.01 4.41 11.09
CA ASP A 71 -0.12 3.61 11.55
C ASP A 71 -0.13 2.17 11.02
N GLY A 72 0.83 1.81 10.15
CA GLY A 72 0.94 0.49 9.53
C GLY A 72 -0.18 0.15 8.54
N ARG A 73 -1.00 1.12 8.12
CA ARG A 73 -2.16 0.88 7.24
C ARG A 73 -1.85 1.10 5.76
N GLY A 74 -0.74 1.76 5.43
CA GLY A 74 -0.33 2.10 4.08
C GLY A 74 1.16 1.92 3.82
N LEU A 75 1.53 1.96 2.55
CA LEU A 75 2.90 1.93 2.05
C LEU A 75 3.22 3.29 1.45
N LEU A 76 4.43 3.79 1.72
CA LEU A 76 4.93 5.06 1.20
C LEU A 76 6.02 4.81 0.16
N GLY A 77 6.04 5.65 -0.87
CA GLY A 77 6.95 5.46 -2.00
C GLY A 77 7.09 6.69 -2.90
N SER A 78 7.85 6.53 -3.98
CA SER A 78 7.93 7.51 -5.06
C SER A 78 7.81 6.85 -6.44
N LEU A 79 7.24 7.56 -7.38
CA LEU A 79 7.08 7.19 -8.78
C LEU A 79 7.80 8.22 -9.65
N SER A 80 8.80 7.77 -10.40
CA SER A 80 9.48 8.57 -11.41
C SER A 80 9.22 7.99 -12.80
N LEU A 81 8.59 8.81 -13.65
CA LEU A 81 8.49 8.64 -15.10
C LEU A 81 9.31 9.77 -15.73
N PRO A 82 10.60 9.52 -16.02
CA PRO A 82 11.54 10.52 -16.51
C PRO A 82 10.97 11.37 -17.64
N GLY A 83 11.08 12.70 -17.51
CA GLY A 83 10.55 13.66 -18.47
C GLY A 83 9.02 13.81 -18.49
N VAL A 84 8.27 13.06 -17.68
CA VAL A 84 6.80 13.09 -17.68
C VAL A 84 6.22 13.40 -16.30
N LEU A 85 6.62 12.66 -15.27
CA LEU A 85 6.03 12.73 -13.92
C LEU A 85 7.07 12.37 -12.87
N ASN A 86 7.21 13.17 -11.83
CA ASN A 86 7.89 12.79 -10.60
C ASN A 86 6.92 13.01 -9.44
N ALA A 87 6.61 11.94 -8.70
CA ALA A 87 5.57 11.98 -7.68
C ALA A 87 5.92 11.15 -6.45
N ASN A 88 5.40 11.55 -5.31
CA ASN A 88 5.30 10.72 -4.12
C ASN A 88 3.99 9.93 -4.19
N VAL A 89 4.02 8.70 -3.67
CA VAL A 89 2.89 7.77 -3.73
C VAL A 89 2.56 7.20 -2.36
N VAL A 90 1.26 7.08 -2.09
CA VAL A 90 0.72 6.39 -0.92
C VAL A 90 -0.12 5.23 -1.42
N LEU A 91 0.14 4.02 -0.94
CA LEU A 91 -0.62 2.83 -1.31
C LEU A 91 -1.35 2.24 -0.10
N ALA A 92 -2.57 1.75 -0.28
CA ALA A 92 -3.32 1.06 0.77
C ALA A 92 -4.17 -0.08 0.22
N GLY A 93 -4.49 -1.06 1.06
CA GLY A 93 -5.29 -2.23 0.68
C GLY A 93 -6.75 -1.90 0.30
N SER A 94 -7.25 -0.72 0.70
CA SER A 94 -8.60 -0.26 0.36
C SER A 94 -8.62 1.23 0.04
N ALA A 95 -9.58 1.65 -0.79
CA ALA A 95 -9.76 3.05 -1.15
C ALA A 95 -10.14 3.92 0.06
N LYS A 96 -10.88 3.38 1.03
CA LYS A 96 -11.23 4.08 2.27
C LYS A 96 -9.99 4.40 3.10
N VAL A 97 -9.17 3.38 3.37
CA VAL A 97 -7.91 3.56 4.13
C VAL A 97 -6.97 4.52 3.41
N LEU A 98 -6.91 4.46 2.08
CA LEU A 98 -6.11 5.39 1.28
C LEU A 98 -6.57 6.85 1.44
N GLY A 99 -7.89 7.09 1.44
CA GLY A 99 -8.46 8.42 1.68
C GLY A 99 -8.08 8.93 3.07
N ASP A 100 -8.31 8.12 4.10
CA ASP A 100 -7.99 8.49 5.49
C ASP A 100 -6.50 8.82 5.66
N LEU A 101 -5.60 8.04 5.03
CA LEU A 101 -4.15 8.26 5.10
C LEU A 101 -3.73 9.56 4.41
N VAL A 102 -4.29 9.87 3.24
CA VAL A 102 -3.94 11.09 2.51
C VAL A 102 -4.47 12.33 3.22
N THR A 103 -5.68 12.29 3.79
CA THR A 103 -6.18 13.39 4.63
C THR A 103 -5.26 13.66 5.82
N GLN A 104 -4.77 12.60 6.49
CA GLN A 104 -3.81 12.74 7.59
C GLN A 104 -2.46 13.33 7.16
N LEU A 105 -2.04 13.05 5.93
CA LEU A 105 -0.80 13.59 5.36
C LEU A 105 -0.95 15.05 4.87
N GLU A 106 -2.15 15.46 4.46
CA GLU A 106 -2.45 16.83 4.00
C GLU A 106 -2.70 17.81 5.16
N GLU A 107 -3.18 17.32 6.30
CA GLU A 107 -3.43 18.12 7.49
C GLU A 107 -2.42 17.77 8.59
N PRO A 108 -1.19 18.31 8.54
CA PRO A 108 -0.26 18.17 9.65
C PRO A 108 -0.81 19.00 10.83
N SER A 109 -1.35 18.29 11.83
CA SER A 109 -1.76 18.76 13.17
C SER A 109 -3.08 19.54 13.30
N SER A 110 -4.12 18.82 13.75
CA SER A 110 -4.84 19.21 14.96
C SER A 110 -5.05 17.97 15.84
N SER A 111 -4.84 18.14 17.13
CA SER A 111 -4.98 17.15 18.18
C SER A 111 -6.21 16.26 18.00
N LYS A 112 -6.01 14.93 18.10
CA LYS A 112 -7.10 14.04 18.51
C LYS A 112 -7.31 14.23 20.02
N ASP A 113 -7.98 15.31 20.38
CA ASP A 113 -8.85 15.30 21.55
C ASP A 113 -10.15 14.62 21.11
N ASP A 114 -10.38 13.44 21.64
CA ASP A 114 -11.73 12.93 21.89
C ASP A 114 -11.64 12.18 23.22
N GLU A 115 -11.70 12.96 24.31
CA GLU A 115 -12.14 12.48 25.61
C GLU A 115 -13.66 12.24 25.58
N ASP A 116 -14.05 11.13 26.21
CA ASP A 116 -15.33 10.81 26.85
C ASP A 116 -16.61 10.57 26.02
N ASP A 117 -17.09 9.31 26.09
CA ASP A 117 -18.38 9.07 26.75
C ASP A 117 -18.31 7.83 27.66
N ASP A 118 -18.82 8.07 28.85
CA ASP A 118 -18.80 7.30 30.09
C ASP A 118 -19.94 6.28 30.10
N ASN A 119 -19.64 5.03 30.46
CA ASN A 119 -20.58 4.28 31.28
C ASN A 119 -19.86 3.32 32.22
N SER A 120 -19.43 3.87 33.35
CA SER A 120 -19.53 3.30 34.70
C SER A 120 -20.30 1.96 34.80
N SER A 121 -19.58 0.89 35.16
CA SER A 121 -20.02 0.06 36.29
C SER A 121 -18.82 -0.51 37.05
N LYS A 122 -18.74 -0.11 38.32
CA LYS A 122 -17.78 -0.53 39.34
C LYS A 122 -17.94 -2.02 39.66
N THR A 123 -16.86 -2.73 39.99
CA THR A 123 -16.65 -3.44 41.27
C THR A 123 -15.26 -4.11 41.35
N MET A 124 -14.39 -3.46 42.13
CA MET A 124 -13.45 -3.94 43.17
C MET A 124 -12.53 -5.17 42.99
N SER A 125 -11.32 -4.95 43.54
CA SER A 125 -10.37 -5.88 44.20
C SER A 125 -9.19 -6.34 43.34
N ASP A 126 -8.02 -5.70 43.48
CA ASP A 126 -6.99 -5.85 44.55
C ASP A 126 -6.06 -7.04 44.23
N ASP A 127 -4.89 -6.75 43.66
CA ASP A 127 -3.65 -7.50 43.91
C ASP A 127 -2.44 -6.65 43.49
N ASP A 128 -1.57 -6.43 44.47
CA ASP A 128 -0.26 -5.80 44.37
C ASP A 128 0.65 -6.54 43.39
N GLN A 129 1.31 -5.78 42.50
CA GLN A 129 2.68 -6.08 42.10
C GLN A 129 3.34 -4.84 41.50
N ASP A 130 4.11 -4.16 42.36
CA ASP A 130 5.26 -3.37 41.97
C ASP A 130 6.16 -4.20 41.04
N VAL A 131 6.18 -3.84 39.77
CA VAL A 131 7.28 -4.18 38.88
C VAL A 131 7.74 -2.89 38.23
N ASP A 132 8.71 -2.24 38.87
CA ASP A 132 9.66 -1.34 38.22
C ASP A 132 10.42 -2.16 37.17
N GLU A 133 9.84 -2.30 35.98
CA GLU A 133 10.59 -2.63 34.78
C GLU A 133 10.84 -1.31 34.05
N GLU A 134 12.08 -0.84 34.17
CA GLU A 134 12.68 0.13 33.26
C GLU A 134 12.52 -0.41 31.83
N ASP A 135 11.37 -0.08 31.24
CA ASP A 135 10.98 -0.49 29.91
C ASP A 135 11.92 0.21 28.91
N GLU A 136 13.01 -0.49 28.59
CA GLU A 136 13.93 -0.16 27.52
C GLU A 136 13.13 0.26 26.27
N PRO A 137 13.28 1.49 25.76
CA PRO A 137 12.48 2.01 24.64
C PRO A 137 12.56 1.12 23.39
N SER A 138 13.63 0.33 23.26
CA SER A 138 13.87 -0.62 22.17
C SER A 138 12.81 -1.73 22.06
N GLN A 139 12.33 -2.29 23.17
CA GLN A 139 11.36 -3.40 23.12
C GLN A 139 9.95 -2.92 22.75
N ARG A 140 9.57 -1.72 23.21
CA ARG A 140 8.28 -1.09 22.86
C ARG A 140 8.22 -0.70 21.38
N GLU A 141 9.33 -0.24 20.80
CA GLU A 141 9.43 0.07 19.37
C GLU A 141 9.31 -1.19 18.50
N ASP A 142 9.99 -2.27 18.89
CA ASP A 142 9.93 -3.57 18.20
C ASP A 142 8.51 -4.17 18.19
N GLU A 143 7.78 -4.06 19.30
CA GLU A 143 6.41 -4.56 19.40
C GLU A 143 5.43 -3.71 18.57
N LYS A 144 5.57 -2.37 18.59
CA LYS A 144 4.81 -1.48 17.70
C LYS A 144 5.09 -1.78 16.24
N GLU A 145 6.35 -2.01 15.86
CA GLU A 145 6.73 -2.41 14.51
C GLU A 145 6.01 -3.70 14.11
N ARG A 146 6.10 -4.74 14.95
CA ARG A 146 5.44 -6.03 14.72
C ARG A 146 3.94 -5.89 14.50
N GLN A 147 3.27 -5.03 15.28
CA GLN A 147 1.84 -4.79 15.15
C GLN A 147 1.47 -4.10 13.83
N ARG A 148 2.27 -3.12 13.39
CA ARG A 148 2.09 -2.44 12.08
C ARG A 148 2.10 -3.44 10.93
N PHE A 149 3.10 -4.32 10.88
CA PHE A 149 3.22 -5.36 9.85
C PHE A 149 2.06 -6.37 9.89
N GLN A 150 1.65 -6.81 11.07
CA GLN A 150 0.57 -7.79 11.23
C GLN A 150 -0.80 -7.24 10.81
N ASN A 151 -1.10 -5.98 11.12
CA ASN A 151 -2.37 -5.35 10.76
C ASN A 151 -2.55 -5.26 9.25
N PHE A 152 -1.46 -5.02 8.52
CA PHE A 152 -1.46 -5.00 7.07
C PHE A 152 -1.60 -6.40 6.47
N GLU A 153 -0.89 -7.39 7.02
CA GLU A 153 -0.88 -8.77 6.49
C GLU A 153 -2.19 -9.53 6.73
N LYS A 154 -2.89 -9.28 7.85
CA LYS A 154 -4.22 -9.88 8.13
C LYS A 154 -5.26 -9.52 7.06
N ASN A 155 -5.05 -8.43 6.32
CA ASN A 155 -5.92 -7.97 5.25
C ASN A 155 -5.44 -8.34 3.84
N SER A 156 -4.43 -9.20 3.70
CA SER A 156 -3.84 -9.50 2.39
C SER A 156 -4.52 -10.64 1.62
N PHE A 157 -5.07 -10.30 0.46
CA PHE A 157 -5.65 -11.20 -0.52
C PHE A 157 -4.62 -12.12 -1.21
N ARG A 158 -5.08 -13.22 -1.82
CA ARG A 158 -4.31 -13.95 -2.83
C ARG A 158 -4.13 -13.00 -4.02
N SER A 159 -2.88 -12.60 -4.33
CA SER A 159 -2.53 -11.42 -5.15
C SER A 159 -2.87 -10.08 -4.46
N PRO A 160 -1.90 -9.45 -3.79
CA PRO A 160 -2.09 -8.18 -3.11
C PRO A 160 -2.49 -7.08 -4.11
N LYS A 161 -3.67 -6.49 -3.89
CA LYS A 161 -4.14 -5.31 -4.62
C LYS A 161 -4.07 -4.10 -3.70
N PHE A 162 -3.48 -3.03 -4.21
CA PHE A 162 -3.39 -1.75 -3.53
C PHE A 162 -4.02 -0.67 -4.38
N TRP A 163 -4.86 0.15 -3.77
CA TRP A 163 -5.16 1.46 -4.30
C TRP A 163 -3.99 2.36 -4.02
N PHE A 164 -3.70 3.32 -4.91
CA PHE A 164 -2.70 4.34 -4.61
C PHE A 164 -3.14 5.71 -5.07
N MET A 165 -2.72 6.72 -4.33
CA MET A 165 -2.74 8.12 -4.75
C MET A 165 -1.31 8.57 -4.96
N TRP A 166 -1.14 9.50 -5.89
CA TRP A 166 0.13 10.13 -6.15
C TRP A 166 -0.03 11.64 -6.16
N LYS A 167 1.02 12.34 -5.75
CA LYS A 167 1.10 13.80 -5.78
C LYS A 167 2.51 14.21 -6.20
N GLY A 168 2.62 15.21 -7.08
CA GLY A 168 3.91 15.72 -7.53
C GLY A 168 3.87 16.44 -8.87
N GLU A 169 5.03 16.57 -9.49
CA GLU A 169 5.25 17.45 -10.64
C GLU A 169 5.08 16.73 -11.99
N VAL A 170 4.27 17.32 -12.88
CA VAL A 170 4.12 16.89 -14.27
C VAL A 170 5.05 17.71 -15.15
N LEU A 171 6.07 17.05 -15.72
CA LEU A 171 7.17 17.69 -16.44
C LEU A 171 6.90 17.90 -17.95
N SER A 172 6.02 17.09 -18.54
CA SER A 172 5.63 17.23 -19.95
C SER A 172 4.15 17.59 -20.05
N GLY A 173 3.84 18.87 -20.30
CA GLY A 173 2.48 19.30 -20.63
C GLY A 173 2.09 18.92 -22.08
N PRO A 174 0.79 18.76 -22.39
CA PRO A 174 0.35 18.66 -23.78
C PRO A 174 0.78 19.91 -24.56
N ALA A 175 1.37 19.70 -25.73
CA ALA A 175 1.83 20.73 -26.65
C ALA A 175 0.65 21.52 -27.27
N SER A 176 -0.03 22.33 -26.46
CA SER A 176 -0.95 23.36 -26.91
C SER A 176 -1.17 24.35 -25.77
N THR A 177 -0.21 25.25 -25.59
CA THR A 177 -0.37 26.70 -25.32
C THR A 177 1.02 27.24 -25.02
N GLN A 178 1.56 27.99 -25.97
CA GLN A 178 2.69 28.88 -25.75
C GLN A 178 2.39 29.80 -24.56
N GLU A 179 3.42 30.10 -23.76
CA GLU A 179 3.41 31.17 -22.76
C GLU A 179 2.35 31.02 -21.66
N SER A 180 2.66 30.21 -20.65
CA SER A 180 2.21 30.53 -19.30
C SER A 180 3.39 30.33 -18.36
N THR A 181 3.90 31.46 -17.89
CA THR A 181 4.69 31.67 -16.68
C THR A 181 3.93 31.23 -15.42
N ALA A 182 3.24 30.09 -15.48
CA ALA A 182 2.60 29.47 -14.33
C ALA A 182 3.62 28.53 -13.70
N ALA A 183 3.86 28.71 -12.40
CA ALA A 183 4.70 27.83 -11.60
C ALA A 183 4.32 26.35 -11.82
N PRO A 184 5.28 25.40 -11.69
CA PRO A 184 4.96 23.97 -11.72
C PRO A 184 3.89 23.70 -10.66
N THR A 185 2.67 23.44 -11.12
CA THR A 185 1.55 23.16 -10.24
C THR A 185 1.61 21.69 -9.88
N SER A 186 1.79 21.40 -8.59
CA SER A 186 1.70 20.03 -8.08
C SER A 186 0.34 19.46 -8.49
N GLN A 187 0.38 18.29 -9.13
CA GLN A 187 -0.80 17.56 -9.58
C GLN A 187 -0.97 16.34 -8.70
N SER A 188 -2.20 15.86 -8.59
CA SER A 188 -2.50 14.60 -7.95
C SER A 188 -3.28 13.68 -8.88
N GLY A 189 -3.30 12.39 -8.53
CA GLY A 189 -4.10 11.42 -9.23
C GLY A 189 -4.17 10.10 -8.49
N MET A 190 -4.97 9.19 -9.02
CA MET A 190 -5.24 7.89 -8.40
C MET A 190 -4.96 6.74 -9.36
N GLY A 191 -4.82 5.56 -8.78
CA GLY A 191 -4.66 4.32 -9.50
C GLY A 191 -4.76 3.11 -8.59
N TYR A 192 -4.39 1.96 -9.13
CA TYR A 192 -4.23 0.75 -8.35
C TYR A 192 -3.07 -0.08 -8.88
N LEU A 193 -2.45 -0.88 -8.01
CA LEU A 193 -1.46 -1.90 -8.34
C LEU A 193 -1.95 -3.26 -7.88
N VAL A 194 -1.69 -4.30 -8.66
CA VAL A 194 -1.94 -5.70 -8.31
C VAL A 194 -0.65 -6.46 -8.50
N PHE A 195 -0.11 -7.00 -7.42
CA PHE A 195 1.10 -7.82 -7.45
C PHE A 195 0.79 -9.23 -7.94
N SER A 196 1.66 -9.75 -8.82
CA SER A 196 1.61 -11.11 -9.30
C SER A 196 2.12 -12.06 -8.22
N GLY A 197 1.22 -12.47 -7.33
CA GLY A 197 1.56 -13.35 -6.20
C GLY A 197 2.09 -12.61 -4.98
N ASN A 198 2.47 -13.40 -3.98
CA ASN A 198 2.76 -12.91 -2.62
C ASN A 198 4.23 -12.49 -2.41
N ASP A 199 5.08 -12.68 -3.42
CA ASP A 199 6.49 -12.27 -3.39
C ASP A 199 6.74 -10.89 -4.01
N CYS A 200 5.68 -10.25 -4.53
CA CYS A 200 5.68 -8.88 -5.04
C CYS A 200 6.76 -8.64 -6.09
N ARG A 201 7.12 -9.66 -6.90
CA ARG A 201 8.17 -9.55 -7.93
C ARG A 201 7.75 -8.76 -9.16
N SER A 202 6.46 -8.70 -9.44
CA SER A 202 5.91 -7.92 -10.55
C SER A 202 4.52 -7.42 -10.22
N PHE A 203 4.09 -6.36 -10.87
CA PHE A 203 2.75 -5.82 -10.72
C PHE A 203 2.14 -5.37 -12.05
N ARG A 204 0.81 -5.26 -12.07
CA ARG A 204 0.02 -4.59 -13.09
C ARG A 204 -0.95 -3.64 -12.43
N GLY A 205 -1.29 -2.55 -13.08
CA GLY A 205 -2.09 -1.49 -12.48
C GLY A 205 -2.55 -0.46 -13.48
N THR A 206 -3.16 0.60 -12.95
CA THR A 206 -3.51 1.80 -13.70
C THR A 206 -3.04 3.06 -12.99
N ILE A 207 -2.86 4.13 -13.75
CA ILE A 207 -2.62 5.48 -13.25
C ILE A 207 -3.49 6.47 -14.03
N SER A 208 -4.07 7.42 -13.33
CA SER A 208 -4.79 8.55 -13.90
C SER A 208 -4.03 9.84 -13.60
N CYS A 209 -4.03 10.77 -14.55
CA CYS A 209 -3.39 12.09 -14.46
C CYS A 209 -4.15 13.07 -15.34
N GLU A 210 -4.82 14.04 -14.72
CA GLU A 210 -5.69 14.99 -15.41
C GLU A 210 -4.90 15.91 -16.35
N ALA A 211 -3.79 16.48 -15.88
CA ALA A 211 -2.91 17.35 -16.68
C ALA A 211 -2.38 16.67 -17.96
N LEU A 212 -2.22 15.34 -17.95
CA LEU A 212 -1.78 14.56 -19.11
C LEU A 212 -2.96 13.99 -19.94
N GLY A 213 -4.21 14.23 -19.53
CA GLY A 213 -5.40 13.61 -20.13
C GLY A 213 -5.41 12.08 -19.99
N TRP A 214 -4.78 11.56 -18.94
CA TRP A 214 -4.69 10.12 -18.66
C TRP A 214 -5.83 9.69 -17.76
N LYS A 215 -6.62 8.75 -18.24
CA LYS A 215 -7.64 8.04 -17.46
C LYS A 215 -7.35 6.55 -17.51
N ASP A 216 -7.12 5.96 -16.34
CA ASP A 216 -6.87 4.53 -16.14
C ASP A 216 -5.80 3.94 -17.08
N VAL A 217 -4.72 4.70 -17.30
CA VAL A 217 -3.62 4.28 -18.17
C VAL A 217 -2.89 3.10 -17.55
N SER A 218 -2.70 2.04 -18.34
CA SER A 218 -2.02 0.83 -17.88
C SER A 218 -0.58 1.11 -17.45
N ILE A 219 -0.22 0.64 -16.25
CA ILE A 219 1.15 0.58 -15.76
C ILE A 219 1.48 -0.84 -15.35
N SER A 220 2.74 -1.24 -15.53
CA SER A 220 3.24 -2.53 -15.08
C SER A 220 4.67 -2.38 -14.63
N GLY A 221 5.15 -3.31 -13.82
CA GLY A 221 6.53 -3.28 -13.40
C GLY A 221 7.07 -4.59 -12.86
N TRP A 222 8.38 -4.67 -12.75
CA TRP A 222 9.09 -5.79 -12.13
C TRP A 222 10.10 -5.28 -11.12
N LYS A 223 10.29 -6.03 -10.05
CA LYS A 223 11.21 -5.71 -8.98
C LYS A 223 12.65 -5.84 -9.49
N GLN A 224 13.41 -4.76 -9.40
CA GLN A 224 14.83 -4.72 -9.73
C GLN A 224 15.69 -5.04 -8.51
N ALA A 225 15.32 -4.50 -7.36
CA ALA A 225 16.03 -4.69 -6.11
C ALA A 225 15.04 -4.86 -4.96
N THR A 226 15.29 -5.83 -4.10
CA THR A 226 14.65 -5.90 -2.78
C THR A 226 15.46 -5.06 -1.83
N MET A 227 14.78 -4.23 -1.05
CA MET A 227 15.39 -3.41 -0.01
C MET A 227 14.66 -3.67 1.30
N ASN A 228 15.33 -3.40 2.40
CA ASN A 228 14.65 -3.31 3.69
C ASN A 228 13.86 -2.00 3.76
N GLU A 229 13.02 -1.90 4.78
CA GLU A 229 12.40 -0.63 5.14
C GLU A 229 13.48 0.44 5.31
N ARG A 230 13.24 1.62 4.76
CA ARG A 230 14.11 2.77 4.90
C ARG A 230 13.33 3.91 5.53
N ASP A 231 13.90 4.46 6.57
CA ASP A 231 13.44 5.71 7.17
C ASP A 231 13.90 6.86 6.26
N VAL A 232 13.05 7.18 5.29
CA VAL A 232 13.24 8.30 4.36
C VAL A 232 12.17 9.32 4.70
N VAL A 233 12.55 10.59 4.85
CA VAL A 233 11.59 11.68 5.04
C VAL A 233 10.61 11.67 3.85
N PHE A 234 9.35 11.36 4.15
CA PHE A 234 8.28 11.33 3.17
C PHE A 234 7.47 12.63 3.28
N GLU A 235 7.48 13.44 2.23
CA GLU A 235 6.72 14.68 2.16
C GLU A 235 5.58 14.57 1.15
N TRP A 236 4.35 14.84 1.58
CA TRP A 236 3.16 14.78 0.71
C TRP A 236 2.92 16.11 -0.02
N ASN A 237 3.79 16.43 -0.98
CA ASN A 237 3.79 17.69 -1.75
C ASN A 237 3.31 17.53 -3.19
#